data_AF-A0A1B8C7U0-F1
#
_entry.id   AF-A0A1B8C7U0-F1
#
_cell.length_a   1.000
_cell.length_b   1.000
_cell.length_c   1.000
_cell.angle_alpha   90.00
_cell.angle_beta   90.00
_cell.angle_gamma   90.00
#
_symmetry.space_group_name_H-M   'P 1'
#
loop_
_entity.id
_entity.type
_entity.pdbx_description
1 polymer ?
#
loop_
_entity_poly.entity_id
_entity_poly.type
_entity_poly.pdbx_seq_one_letter_code
_entity_poly.pdbx_strand_id
1 'polypeptide(L)'
;MAAPNTTAGETERKMGSDAELGIVIRPFNPAPDSWDEVAVSRICEITAPPDLRAVLAPAPSAPLAPYLWALPYVRLEPGTCFVLDASASASAGDGDGDVTGTSSLVPATCVGYILCAPSTPSFVTTYTSTYLPTLPISWSAPPPPSLPWSGATLGGGMLQALHTPSSMLQSDFPPLVEEGGGRR
;
A
#
# COMPACT_ATOMS: atom_id res chain seq x y z
N MET A 1 -77.01 -4.22 -16.15
CA MET A 1 -75.98 -4.71 -17.10
C MET A 1 -74.70 -3.94 -16.85
N ALA A 2 -73.59 -4.67 -16.84
CA ALA A 2 -72.18 -4.25 -16.91
C ALA A 2 -71.54 -3.54 -15.70
N ALA A 3 -70.32 -3.99 -15.43
CA ALA A 3 -69.51 -3.96 -14.22
C ALA A 3 -68.45 -2.82 -14.24
N PRO A 4 -67.75 -2.55 -13.11
CA PRO A 4 -66.71 -1.54 -12.99
C PRO A 4 -65.35 -2.04 -13.51
N ASN A 5 -64.50 -1.15 -14.00
CA ASN A 5 -63.09 -1.47 -14.27
C ASN A 5 -62.15 -0.48 -13.58
N THR A 6 -61.42 -1.02 -12.62
CA THR A 6 -60.27 -0.47 -11.90
C THR A 6 -59.03 -0.59 -12.77
N THR A 7 -58.18 0.44 -12.87
CA THR A 7 -56.75 0.23 -13.20
C THR A 7 -55.86 1.43 -12.87
N ALA A 8 -54.60 1.11 -12.60
CA ALA A 8 -53.41 1.93 -12.41
C ALA A 8 -53.26 2.50 -10.98
N GLY A 9 -52.60 1.82 -10.04
CA GLY A 9 -51.41 0.99 -10.19
C GLY A 9 -50.23 1.76 -9.58
N GLU A 10 -50.01 1.52 -8.28
CA GLU A 10 -48.83 1.95 -7.55
C GLU A 10 -47.59 1.60 -8.36
N THR A 11 -46.82 2.62 -8.74
CA THR A 11 -45.51 2.40 -9.32
C THR A 11 -44.58 2.05 -8.16
N GLU A 12 -44.54 0.77 -7.83
CA GLU A 12 -43.49 0.15 -7.05
C GLU A 12 -42.16 0.51 -7.72
N ARG A 13 -41.45 1.50 -7.15
CA ARG A 13 -40.04 1.72 -7.48
C ARG A 13 -39.32 0.48 -6.99
N LYS A 14 -39.21 -0.49 -7.89
CA LYS A 14 -38.22 -1.56 -7.81
C LYS A 14 -36.90 -0.87 -7.54
N MET A 15 -36.40 -1.02 -6.31
CA MET A 15 -35.07 -0.60 -5.91
C MET A 15 -34.12 -1.38 -6.79
N GLY A 16 -33.78 -0.79 -7.95
CA GLY A 16 -32.68 -1.27 -8.76
C GLY A 16 -31.48 -1.27 -7.83
N SER A 17 -30.87 -2.44 -7.70
CA SER A 17 -29.61 -2.63 -7.00
C SER A 17 -28.66 -1.52 -7.46
N ASP A 18 -28.50 -0.47 -6.66
CA ASP A 18 -27.34 0.41 -6.72
C ASP A 18 -26.17 -0.53 -6.44
N ALA A 19 -25.56 -1.05 -7.52
CA ALA A 19 -24.24 -1.62 -7.43
C ALA A 19 -23.41 -0.52 -6.76
N GLU A 20 -22.83 -0.80 -5.60
CA GLU A 20 -22.05 0.19 -4.86
C GLU A 20 -20.99 0.79 -5.79
N LEU A 21 -21.26 1.98 -6.35
CA LEU A 21 -20.35 2.76 -7.17
C LEU A 21 -19.35 3.47 -6.24
N GLY A 22 -18.68 2.67 -5.42
CA GLY A 22 -17.81 3.12 -4.34
C GLY A 22 -16.40 2.59 -4.46
N ILE A 23 -15.48 3.27 -3.77
CA ILE A 23 -14.14 2.75 -3.52
C ILE A 23 -14.26 1.74 -2.38
N VAL A 24 -13.83 0.50 -2.61
CA VAL A 24 -13.90 -0.59 -1.64
C VAL A 24 -12.52 -0.94 -1.10
N ILE A 25 -12.43 -1.30 0.18
CA ILE A 25 -11.20 -1.87 0.74
C ILE A 25 -11.25 -3.37 0.52
N ARG A 26 -10.22 -3.94 -0.11
CA ARG A 26 -10.09 -5.38 -0.31
C ARG A 26 -8.70 -5.90 0.10
N PRO A 27 -8.55 -7.20 0.39
CA PRO A 27 -7.24 -7.80 0.61
C PRO A 27 -6.31 -7.57 -0.60
N PHE A 28 -5.03 -7.39 -0.31
CA PHE A 28 -3.97 -7.39 -1.32
C PHE A 28 -3.95 -8.76 -2.03
N ASN A 29 -3.90 -8.76 -3.36
CA ASN A 29 -3.78 -9.96 -4.16
C ASN A 29 -2.30 -10.19 -4.55
N PRO A 30 -1.62 -11.21 -3.99
CA PRO A 30 -0.22 -11.50 -4.27
C PRO A 30 0.00 -12.33 -5.55
N ALA A 31 -1.05 -12.61 -6.31
CA ALA A 31 -0.92 -13.40 -7.54
C ALA A 31 0.00 -12.69 -8.57
N PRO A 32 0.83 -13.41 -9.34
CA PRO A 32 1.78 -12.80 -10.28
C PRO A 32 1.13 -11.97 -11.42
N ASP A 33 -0.13 -12.22 -11.72
CA ASP A 33 -0.95 -11.50 -12.70
C ASP A 33 -1.73 -10.32 -12.09
N SER A 34 -1.65 -10.15 -10.77
CA SER A 34 -2.20 -9.01 -10.05
C SER A 34 -1.36 -7.74 -10.27
N TRP A 35 -2.05 -6.61 -10.43
CA TRP A 35 -1.41 -5.30 -10.51
C TRP A 35 -1.21 -4.65 -9.14
N ASP A 36 -1.63 -5.29 -8.05
CA ASP A 36 -1.60 -4.68 -6.72
C ASP A 36 -0.19 -4.31 -6.27
N GLU A 37 0.81 -5.17 -6.50
CA GLU A 37 2.20 -4.86 -6.11
C GLU A 37 2.71 -3.63 -6.88
N VAL A 38 2.40 -3.55 -8.17
CA VAL A 38 2.78 -2.43 -9.03
C VAL A 38 2.09 -1.14 -8.57
N ALA A 39 0.79 -1.21 -8.26
CA ALA A 39 0.02 -0.09 -7.75
C ALA A 39 0.55 0.39 -6.39
N VAL A 40 0.79 -0.53 -5.45
CA VAL A 40 1.39 -0.21 -4.14
C VAL A 40 2.74 0.48 -4.31
N SER A 41 3.59 -0.03 -5.21
CA SER A 41 4.89 0.57 -5.51
C SER A 41 4.74 1.99 -6.03
N ARG A 42 3.85 2.19 -7.01
CA ARG A 42 3.62 3.48 -7.64
C ARG A 42 3.02 4.50 -6.68
N ILE A 43 2.01 4.10 -5.90
CA ILE A 43 1.37 4.94 -4.89
C ILE A 43 2.41 5.39 -3.85
N CYS A 44 3.28 4.48 -3.40
CA CYS A 44 4.35 4.83 -2.47
C CYS A 44 5.30 5.87 -3.06
N GLU A 45 5.69 5.74 -4.33
CA GLU A 45 6.55 6.70 -5.02
C GLU A 45 5.90 8.10 -5.15
N ILE A 46 4.64 8.17 -5.60
CA ILE A 46 3.97 9.45 -5.83
C ILE A 46 3.53 10.13 -4.53
N THR A 47 3.38 9.38 -3.43
CA THR A 47 3.01 9.95 -2.11
C THR A 47 4.21 10.19 -1.20
N ALA A 48 5.40 9.69 -1.58
CA ALA A 48 6.65 9.98 -0.87
C ALA A 48 6.87 11.49 -0.71
N PRO A 49 7.30 11.98 0.46
CA PRO A 49 7.64 13.39 0.65
C PRO A 49 8.71 13.86 -0.38
N PRO A 50 8.67 15.13 -0.82
CA PRO A 50 9.61 15.63 -1.83
C PRO A 50 11.10 15.38 -1.49
N ASP A 51 11.48 15.60 -0.23
CA ASP A 51 12.84 15.38 0.26
C ASP A 51 13.25 13.90 0.15
N LEU A 52 12.28 13.00 0.30
CA LEU A 52 12.51 11.57 0.16
C LEU A 52 12.70 11.17 -1.30
N ARG A 53 11.88 11.72 -2.22
CA ARG A 53 12.05 11.47 -3.66
C ARG A 53 13.42 11.95 -4.13
N ALA A 54 13.91 13.07 -3.60
CA ALA A 54 15.23 13.60 -3.94
C ALA A 54 16.40 12.68 -3.50
N VAL A 55 16.27 12.04 -2.33
CA VAL A 55 17.34 11.19 -1.76
C VAL A 55 17.26 9.74 -2.27
N LEU A 56 16.05 9.22 -2.46
CA LEU A 56 15.79 7.80 -2.74
C LEU A 56 15.38 7.51 -4.18
N ALA A 57 15.27 8.53 -5.04
CA ALA A 57 15.04 8.37 -6.47
C ALA A 57 15.84 9.38 -7.32
N PRO A 58 17.17 9.56 -7.12
CA PRO A 58 17.95 10.39 -8.04
C PRO A 58 17.99 9.71 -9.41
N ALA A 59 17.56 10.41 -10.46
CA ALA A 59 17.67 9.88 -11.83
C ALA A 59 19.13 9.46 -12.13
N PRO A 60 19.39 8.30 -12.75
CA PRO A 60 18.45 7.37 -13.39
C PRO A 60 18.02 6.18 -12.51
N SER A 61 18.19 6.25 -11.19
CA SER A 61 17.94 5.11 -10.29
C SER A 61 16.45 4.83 -10.07
N ALA A 62 16.12 3.53 -9.95
CA ALA A 62 14.77 3.10 -9.56
C ALA A 62 14.42 3.66 -8.17
N PRO A 63 13.16 4.04 -7.91
CA PRO A 63 12.78 4.60 -6.63
C PRO A 63 13.00 3.55 -5.53
N LEU A 64 13.90 3.86 -4.59
CA LEU A 64 14.22 2.98 -3.46
C LEU A 64 13.08 2.96 -2.43
N ALA A 65 12.26 4.02 -2.38
CA ALA A 65 11.24 4.18 -1.36
C ALA A 65 10.24 3.01 -1.26
N PRO A 66 9.62 2.53 -2.36
CA PRO A 66 8.74 1.36 -2.32
C PRO A 66 9.39 0.10 -1.78
N TYR A 67 10.67 -0.13 -2.11
CA TYR A 67 11.42 -1.30 -1.66
C TYR A 67 11.78 -1.26 -0.17
N LEU A 68 11.69 -0.09 0.47
CA LEU A 68 11.97 0.02 1.90
C LEU A 68 10.70 0.03 2.75
N TRP A 69 9.58 0.52 2.23
CA TRP A 69 8.38 0.78 3.05
C TRP A 69 7.09 0.15 2.58
N ALA A 70 7.02 -0.32 1.34
CA ALA A 70 5.77 -0.85 0.80
C ALA A 70 5.91 -2.33 0.44
N LEU A 71 6.86 -2.63 -0.44
CA LEU A 71 7.11 -3.97 -0.96
C LEU A 71 7.49 -5.03 0.09
N PRO A 72 8.25 -4.72 1.16
CA PRO A 72 8.55 -5.72 2.18
C PRO A 72 7.29 -6.26 2.86
N TYR A 73 6.29 -5.41 3.10
CA TYR A 73 5.03 -5.82 3.74
C TYR A 73 4.22 -6.76 2.86
N VAL A 74 3.99 -6.38 1.60
CA VAL A 74 3.18 -7.21 0.69
C VAL A 74 3.86 -8.51 0.28
N ARG A 75 5.20 -8.59 0.36
CA ARG A 75 5.96 -9.80 0.04
C ARG A 75 6.15 -10.73 1.24
N LEU A 76 6.32 -10.19 2.45
CA LEU A 76 6.51 -11.00 3.66
C LEU A 76 5.20 -11.32 4.38
N GLU A 77 4.26 -10.38 4.39
CA GLU A 77 3.00 -10.44 5.17
C GLU A 77 1.76 -10.05 4.32
N PRO A 78 1.57 -10.62 3.11
CA PRO A 78 0.47 -10.23 2.21
C PRO A 78 -0.91 -10.38 2.87
N GLY A 79 -1.07 -11.37 3.74
CA GLY A 79 -2.35 -11.65 4.43
C GLY A 79 -2.78 -10.57 5.41
N THR A 80 -1.93 -9.58 5.69
CA THR A 80 -2.25 -8.42 6.53
C THR A 80 -2.28 -7.10 5.75
N CYS A 81 -2.18 -7.17 4.42
CA CYS A 81 -2.16 -6.01 3.54
C CYS A 81 -3.49 -5.85 2.79
N PHE A 82 -3.91 -4.60 2.59
CA PHE A 82 -5.16 -4.25 1.93
C PHE A 82 -4.93 -3.12 0.92
N VAL A 83 -5.78 -3.05 -0.09
CA VAL A 83 -5.79 -1.99 -1.10
C VAL A 83 -7.16 -1.36 -1.23
N LEU A 84 -7.18 -0.09 -1.64
CA LEU A 84 -8.39 0.65 -1.98
C LEU A 84 -8.66 0.48 -3.48
N ASP A 85 -9.76 -0.17 -3.83
CA ASP A 85 -10.16 -0.51 -5.19
C ASP A 85 -11.35 0.35 -5.64
N ALA A 86 -11.11 1.16 -6.68
CA ALA A 86 -12.03 2.06 -7.34
C ALA A 86 -12.56 1.48 -8.68
N SER A 87 -12.33 0.19 -8.99
CA SER A 87 -12.81 -0.44 -10.23
C SER A 87 -14.31 -0.31 -10.45
N ALA A 88 -15.11 -0.43 -9.39
CA ALA A 88 -16.55 -0.22 -9.44
C ALA A 88 -16.90 1.22 -9.85
N SER A 89 -16.13 2.21 -9.38
CA SER A 89 -16.32 3.63 -9.71
C SER A 89 -15.77 4.03 -11.09
N ALA A 90 -14.78 3.31 -11.62
CA ALA A 90 -14.19 3.58 -12.94
C ALA A 90 -15.09 3.14 -14.11
N SER A 91 -16.03 2.21 -13.86
CA SER A 91 -16.94 1.67 -14.88
C SER A 91 -18.10 2.61 -15.30
N ALA A 92 -18.24 3.77 -14.66
CA ALA A 92 -19.35 4.70 -14.87
C ALA A 92 -19.02 5.90 -15.80
N GLY A 93 -17.81 5.99 -16.36
CA GLY A 93 -17.41 7.08 -17.26
C GLY A 93 -16.74 6.56 -18.54
N ASP A 94 -17.11 7.13 -19.69
CA ASP A 94 -16.61 6.82 -21.04
C ASP A 94 -15.18 7.33 -21.29
N GLY A 95 -14.29 7.14 -20.33
CA GLY A 95 -12.93 7.66 -20.38
C GLY A 95 -11.97 6.73 -19.66
N ASP A 96 -10.98 6.26 -20.42
CA ASP A 96 -9.67 5.75 -19.99
C ASP A 96 -9.36 6.13 -18.54
N GLY A 97 -9.78 5.27 -17.63
CA GLY A 97 -10.02 5.61 -16.23
C GLY A 97 -8.72 5.67 -15.45
N ASP A 98 -8.01 6.80 -15.54
CA ASP A 98 -6.92 7.17 -14.65
C ASP A 98 -7.47 7.92 -13.43
N VAL A 99 -8.01 7.18 -12.46
CA VAL A 99 -8.52 7.73 -11.18
C VAL A 99 -7.41 8.41 -10.38
N THR A 100 -6.15 8.08 -10.65
CA THR A 100 -4.98 8.61 -9.94
C THR A 100 -4.35 9.82 -10.63
N GLY A 101 -4.65 10.06 -11.92
CA GLY A 101 -3.96 11.02 -12.77
C GLY A 101 -2.45 10.74 -12.94
N THR A 102 -2.01 9.48 -12.76
CA THR A 102 -0.58 9.15 -12.58
C THR A 102 0.11 8.27 -13.62
N SER A 103 -0.58 7.83 -14.70
CA SER A 103 -0.04 7.26 -15.96
C SER A 103 -0.87 6.08 -16.49
N SER A 104 -0.93 5.92 -17.82
CA SER A 104 -1.54 4.80 -18.55
C SER A 104 -0.85 3.43 -18.35
N LEU A 105 0.09 3.31 -17.41
CA LEU A 105 0.93 2.11 -17.22
C LEU A 105 0.48 1.20 -16.07
N VAL A 106 -0.48 1.64 -15.24
CA VAL A 106 -1.05 0.84 -14.14
C VAL A 106 -2.57 0.98 -14.19
N PRO A 107 -3.35 -0.12 -14.09
CA PRO A 107 -4.80 -0.01 -13.99
C PRO A 107 -5.16 0.88 -12.80
N ALA A 108 -5.83 2.01 -13.04
CA ALA A 108 -6.09 3.01 -11.99
C ALA A 108 -7.22 2.62 -11.04
N THR A 109 -7.47 1.33 -10.92
CA THR A 109 -8.46 0.79 -10.00
C THR A 109 -7.89 0.75 -8.59
N CYS A 110 -6.60 0.43 -8.39
CA CYS A 110 -5.99 0.54 -7.07
C CYS A 110 -5.49 1.97 -6.80
N VAL A 111 -6.07 2.63 -5.80
CA VAL A 111 -5.84 4.07 -5.52
C VAL A 111 -5.23 4.33 -4.14
N GLY A 112 -5.01 3.29 -3.34
CA GLY A 112 -4.40 3.40 -2.02
C GLY A 112 -4.12 2.05 -1.41
N TYR A 113 -3.41 2.05 -0.28
CA TYR A 113 -3.07 0.82 0.44
C TYR A 113 -3.07 1.01 1.96
N ILE A 114 -3.22 -0.10 2.67
CA ILE A 114 -3.00 -0.23 4.11
C ILE A 114 -2.10 -1.46 4.28
N LEU A 115 -0.89 -1.25 4.80
CA LEU A 115 0.12 -2.29 4.96
C LEU A 115 0.38 -2.51 6.43
N CYS A 116 0.50 -3.77 6.84
CA CYS A 116 0.67 -4.12 8.24
C CYS A 116 1.73 -5.21 8.39
N ALA A 117 2.34 -5.24 9.58
CA ALA A 117 3.11 -6.38 10.05
C ALA A 117 2.58 -6.72 11.45
N PRO A 118 2.09 -7.95 11.70
CA PRO A 118 1.45 -8.29 12.97
C PRO A 118 2.42 -8.34 14.15
N SER A 119 3.72 -8.46 13.88
CA SER A 119 4.78 -8.51 14.88
C SER A 119 6.03 -7.85 14.31
N THR A 120 6.41 -6.69 14.84
CA THR A 120 7.65 -6.01 14.44
C THR A 120 8.89 -6.90 14.65
N PRO A 121 9.07 -7.63 15.77
CA PRO A 121 10.23 -8.53 15.93
C PRO A 121 10.30 -9.64 14.88
N SER A 122 9.17 -10.28 14.58
CA SER A 122 9.09 -11.33 13.57
C SER A 122 9.39 -10.75 12.19
N PHE A 123 8.77 -9.61 11.86
CA PHE A 123 8.98 -8.90 10.60
C PHE A 123 10.44 -8.49 10.40
N VAL A 124 11.11 -7.93 11.41
CA VAL A 124 12.54 -7.56 11.32
C VAL A 124 13.40 -8.79 11.05
N THR A 125 13.05 -9.93 11.65
CA THR A 125 13.76 -11.19 11.45
C THR A 125 13.62 -11.68 10.00
N THR A 126 12.41 -11.74 9.45
CA THR A 126 12.17 -12.13 8.04
C THR A 126 12.65 -11.09 7.04
N TYR A 127 12.53 -9.81 7.37
CA TYR A 127 13.09 -8.70 6.59
C TYR A 127 14.60 -8.90 6.37
N THR A 128 15.33 -9.16 7.46
CA THR A 128 16.79 -9.32 7.41
C THR A 128 17.20 -10.61 6.69
N SER A 129 16.56 -11.73 7.03
CA SER A 129 16.96 -13.06 6.56
C SER A 129 16.45 -13.42 5.16
N THR A 130 15.32 -12.86 4.75
CA THR A 130 14.59 -13.27 3.54
C THR A 130 14.47 -12.12 2.55
N TYR A 131 14.07 -10.92 2.99
CA TYR A 131 13.81 -9.82 2.07
C TYR A 131 15.08 -9.12 1.57
N LEU A 132 15.96 -8.68 2.48
CA LEU A 132 17.18 -7.96 2.12
C LEU A 132 18.07 -8.71 1.10
N PRO A 133 18.26 -10.04 1.19
CA PRO A 133 19.01 -10.79 0.18
C PRO A 133 18.43 -10.75 -1.23
N THR A 134 17.16 -10.37 -1.40
CA THR A 134 16.53 -10.23 -2.73
C THR A 134 16.80 -8.87 -3.38
N LEU A 135 17.29 -7.90 -2.62
CA LEU A 135 17.57 -6.57 -3.12
C LEU A 135 18.92 -6.53 -3.86
N PRO A 136 19.10 -5.59 -4.82
CA PRO A 136 20.38 -5.40 -5.48
C PRO A 136 21.52 -5.18 -4.47
N ILE A 137 22.64 -5.87 -4.67
CA ILE A 137 23.84 -5.75 -3.81
C ILE A 137 24.34 -4.31 -3.74
N SER A 138 24.16 -3.51 -4.80
CA SER A 138 24.54 -2.09 -4.82
C SER A 138 23.84 -1.26 -3.74
N TRP A 139 22.68 -1.69 -3.23
CA TRP A 139 21.95 -1.01 -2.16
C TRP A 139 22.46 -1.37 -0.76
N SER A 140 23.26 -2.44 -0.63
CA SER A 140 23.86 -2.83 0.65
C SER A 140 25.11 -2.01 1.01
N ALA A 141 25.62 -1.20 0.07
CA ALA A 141 26.76 -0.32 0.32
C ALA A 141 26.39 0.70 1.41
N PRO A 142 27.23 0.88 2.44
CA PRO A 142 26.95 1.84 3.50
C PRO A 142 26.78 3.25 2.90
N PRO A 143 25.82 4.03 3.40
CA PRO A 143 25.56 5.36 2.87
C PRO A 143 26.78 6.25 3.06
N PRO A 144 27.03 7.21 2.14
CA PRO A 144 28.13 8.16 2.29
C PRO A 144 28.07 8.87 3.65
N PRO A 145 29.19 9.14 4.33
CA PRO A 145 29.22 9.80 5.63
C PRO A 145 28.56 11.19 5.65
N SER A 146 28.47 11.83 4.48
CA SER A 146 27.84 13.14 4.28
C SER A 146 26.31 13.11 4.27
N LEU A 147 25.70 11.94 4.15
CA LEU A 147 24.25 11.80 4.13
C LEU A 147 23.74 11.58 5.56
N PRO A 148 22.79 12.38 6.07
CA PRO A 148 22.18 12.13 7.38
C PRO A 148 21.25 10.91 7.28
N TRP A 149 21.80 9.72 7.50
CA TRP A 149 21.08 8.45 7.44
C TRP A 149 20.63 7.92 8.81
N SER A 150 20.83 8.69 9.88
CA SER A 150 20.21 8.42 11.18
C SER A 150 18.73 8.80 11.15
N GLY A 151 17.90 8.12 11.94
CA GLY A 151 16.44 8.32 12.05
C GLY A 151 15.95 9.71 12.47
N ALA A 152 16.82 10.73 12.43
CA ALA A 152 16.49 12.13 12.64
C ALA A 152 15.64 12.72 11.51
N THR A 153 15.69 12.16 10.30
CA THR A 153 14.80 12.48 9.19
C THR A 153 14.09 11.23 8.71
N LEU A 154 12.96 11.41 8.04
CA LEU A 154 12.22 10.29 7.47
C LEU A 154 13.09 9.48 6.49
N GLY A 155 13.79 10.15 5.56
CA GLY A 155 14.71 9.48 4.63
C GLY A 155 15.92 8.85 5.31
N GLY A 156 16.40 9.44 6.41
CA GLY A 156 17.44 8.82 7.22
C GLY A 156 16.96 7.53 7.88
N GLY A 157 15.78 7.54 8.50
CA GLY A 157 15.15 6.34 9.07
C GLY A 157 14.99 5.20 8.05
N MET A 158 14.73 5.52 6.78
CA MET A 158 14.67 4.52 5.70
C MET A 158 15.99 3.82 5.45
N LEU A 159 17.04 4.61 5.29
CA LEU A 159 18.37 4.08 5.06
C LEU A 159 18.86 3.34 6.31
N GLN A 160 18.50 3.81 7.49
CA GLN A 160 18.76 3.10 8.73
C GLN A 160 18.06 1.72 8.76
N ALA A 161 16.82 1.61 8.28
CA ALA A 161 16.12 0.32 8.19
C ALA A 161 16.79 -0.64 7.21
N LEU A 162 17.33 -0.13 6.09
CA LEU A 162 18.06 -0.93 5.10
C LEU A 162 19.38 -1.51 5.65
N HIS A 163 20.15 -0.71 6.40
CA HIS A 163 21.49 -1.09 6.86
C HIS A 163 21.52 -1.60 8.31
N THR A 164 20.50 -1.28 9.10
CA THR A 164 20.37 -1.66 10.52
C THR A 164 18.90 -1.97 10.83
N PRO A 165 18.35 -3.11 10.35
CA PRO A 165 16.94 -3.45 10.53
C PRO A 165 16.51 -3.53 12.00
N SER A 166 17.43 -3.88 12.90
CA SER A 166 17.20 -3.88 14.35
C SER A 166 16.78 -2.52 14.91
N SER A 167 17.06 -1.41 14.21
CA SER A 167 16.60 -0.07 14.59
C SER A 167 15.08 0.09 14.55
N MET A 168 14.35 -0.78 13.85
CA MET A 168 12.89 -0.83 13.88
C MET A 168 12.36 -1.35 15.24
N LEU A 169 13.20 -2.01 16.02
CA LEU A 169 12.87 -2.49 17.37
C LEU A 169 13.10 -1.33 18.35
N GLN A 170 12.05 -0.54 18.59
CA GLN A 170 12.07 0.53 19.60
C GLN A 170 12.25 -0.09 20.99
N SER A 171 13.47 -0.02 21.54
CA SER A 171 13.78 -0.44 22.91
C SER A 171 13.36 0.57 23.97
N ASP A 172 13.07 1.79 23.56
CA ASP A 172 13.03 2.96 24.45
C ASP A 172 11.64 3.21 25.06
N PHE A 173 10.62 2.50 24.57
CA PHE A 173 9.24 2.56 25.08
C PHE A 173 8.66 1.16 25.37
N PRO A 174 9.28 0.38 26.29
CA PRO A 174 8.81 -0.96 26.64
C PRO A 174 7.33 -1.04 27.10
N PRO A 175 6.71 -0.04 27.76
CA PRO A 175 5.32 -0.14 28.22
C PRO A 175 4.29 -0.32 27.09
N LEU A 176 4.55 0.26 25.91
CA LEU A 176 3.64 0.14 24.75
C LEU A 176 3.64 -1.27 24.14
N VAL A 177 4.73 -2.01 24.33
CA VAL A 177 4.88 -3.37 23.79
C VAL A 177 4.23 -4.40 24.72
N GLU A 178 4.29 -4.20 26.04
CA GLU A 178 3.71 -5.12 27.02
C GLU A 178 2.19 -4.99 27.15
N GLU A 179 1.62 -3.80 26.97
CA GLU A 179 0.18 -3.55 27.09
C GLU A 179 -0.65 -4.16 25.92
N GLY A 180 -0.02 -4.37 24.75
CA GLY A 180 -0.65 -5.02 23.59
C GLY A 180 -0.47 -6.54 23.51
N GLY A 181 0.50 -7.11 24.24
CA GLY A 181 0.84 -8.55 24.23
C GLY A 181 0.12 -9.38 25.29
N GLY A 182 -0.45 -8.74 26.31
CA GLY A 182 -1.08 -9.40 27.46
C GLY A 182 -2.58 -9.62 27.32
N ARG A 183 -3.00 -10.54 26.43
CA ARG A 183 -4.27 -11.29 26.53
C ARG A 183 -4.30 -12.40 25.46
N ARG A 184 -3.74 -13.56 25.79
CA ARG A 184 -4.13 -14.85 25.22
C ARG A 184 -4.25 -15.86 26.34
#